data_AF-A0A1X0RVK4-F1
#
_entry.id   AF-A0A1X0RVK4-F1
#
_cell.length_a   1.000
_cell.length_b   1.000
_cell.length_c   1.000
_cell.angle_alpha   90.00
_cell.angle_beta   90.00
_cell.angle_gamma   90.00
#
_symmetry.space_group_name_H-M   'P 1'
#
loop_
_entity.id
_entity.type
_entity.pdbx_description
1 polymer ?
#
loop_
_entity_poly.entity_id
_entity_poly.type
_entity_poly.pdbx_seq_one_letter_code
_entity_poly.pdbx_strand_id
1 'polypeptide(L)'
;EPCKKKSKKVRCKGRLIATCYFSNPEEVVITVDGNHCHVLGSAEDLQYLSMSADRLQEGYNTRSVRFAMHRAFRSHNEASTSIPHRDNFIHSEDVYNIFRKVFERAYKRHDDQKTSVKHWLNHLETKNYNVFIDNDYGSSFTFGFCSAWQASLLAETQDLSLDATHNTTAFKDGLLYTLVIRHAETGTGSPVPFLFTTNR
;
A
#
# COMPACT_ATOMS: atom_id res chain seq x y z
N GLU A 1 -3.41 -37.09 -5.22
CA GLU A 1 -4.81 -37.56 -5.10
C GLU A 1 -5.73 -36.38 -4.79
N PRO A 2 -7.03 -36.42 -5.18
CA PRO A 2 -7.95 -35.30 -4.93
C PRO A 2 -8.23 -35.11 -3.43
N CYS A 3 -8.39 -33.86 -2.98
CA CYS A 3 -8.63 -33.56 -1.57
C CYS A 3 -10.05 -33.95 -1.15
N LYS A 4 -10.18 -34.87 -0.19
CA LYS A 4 -11.47 -35.41 0.27
C LYS A 4 -11.77 -34.94 1.69
N LYS A 5 -12.93 -34.31 1.93
CA LYS A 5 -13.39 -34.00 3.29
C LYS A 5 -14.75 -34.64 3.57
N LYS A 6 -14.89 -35.21 4.77
CA LYS A 6 -16.18 -35.70 5.29
C LYS A 6 -17.05 -34.50 5.69
N SER A 7 -18.30 -34.47 5.25
CA SER A 7 -19.27 -33.47 5.71
C SER A 7 -19.47 -33.62 7.23
N LYS A 8 -19.24 -32.54 8.00
CA LYS A 8 -19.41 -32.55 9.47
C LYS A 8 -20.88 -32.47 9.89
N LYS A 9 -21.81 -32.17 8.97
CA LYS A 9 -23.24 -32.08 9.27
C LYS A 9 -23.86 -33.47 9.16
N VAL A 10 -24.39 -33.96 10.29
CA VAL A 10 -25.30 -35.11 10.42
C VAL A 10 -24.76 -36.45 9.90
N ARG A 11 -23.79 -37.08 10.60
CA ARG A 11 -23.32 -38.48 10.38
C ARG A 11 -23.19 -38.89 8.90
N CYS A 12 -22.89 -37.94 8.01
CA CYS A 12 -22.94 -38.14 6.57
C CYS A 12 -21.62 -38.78 6.14
N LYS A 13 -21.71 -39.94 5.48
CA LYS A 13 -20.53 -40.66 4.97
C LYS A 13 -20.09 -40.16 3.58
N GLY A 14 -20.96 -39.41 2.88
CA GLY A 14 -20.68 -38.80 1.59
C GLY A 14 -19.53 -37.78 1.67
N ARG A 15 -18.76 -37.70 0.59
CA ARG A 15 -17.58 -36.83 0.47
C ARG A 15 -17.78 -35.91 -0.72
N LEU A 16 -17.48 -34.63 -0.49
CA LEU A 16 -17.33 -33.67 -1.57
C LEU A 16 -15.88 -33.66 -2.01
N ILE A 17 -15.69 -33.75 -3.33
CA ILE A 17 -14.39 -33.74 -3.98
C ILE A 17 -14.37 -32.57 -4.95
N ALA A 18 -13.56 -31.56 -4.64
CA ALA A 18 -13.30 -30.47 -5.56
C ALA A 18 -11.96 -30.72 -6.27
N THR A 19 -12.01 -30.80 -7.59
CA THR A 19 -10.84 -31.00 -8.44
C THR A 19 -10.63 -29.74 -9.28
N CYS A 20 -9.56 -29.02 -8.97
CA CYS A 20 -9.07 -27.93 -9.81
C CYS A 20 -7.96 -28.49 -10.69
N TYR A 21 -8.10 -28.35 -12.01
CA TYR A 21 -7.11 -28.85 -12.96
C TYR A 21 -6.04 -27.80 -13.21
N PHE A 22 -4.79 -28.25 -13.21
CA PHE A 22 -3.65 -27.36 -13.39
C PHE A 22 -3.70 -26.60 -14.74
N SER A 23 -4.20 -27.26 -15.79
CA SER A 23 -4.35 -26.68 -17.13
C SER A 23 -5.48 -25.66 -17.26
N ASN A 24 -6.45 -25.65 -16.34
CA ASN A 24 -7.58 -24.71 -16.35
C ASN A 24 -7.99 -24.35 -14.91
N PRO A 25 -7.28 -23.41 -14.25
CA PRO A 25 -7.47 -23.11 -12.84
C PRO A 25 -8.79 -22.37 -12.55
N GLU A 26 -9.43 -21.80 -13.58
CA GLU A 26 -10.74 -21.14 -13.46
C GLU A 26 -11.89 -22.14 -13.43
N GLU A 27 -11.64 -23.38 -13.85
CA GLU A 27 -12.62 -24.45 -13.88
C GLU A 27 -12.38 -25.44 -12.73
N VAL A 28 -13.30 -25.41 -11.77
CA VAL A 28 -13.30 -26.35 -10.65
C VAL A 28 -14.41 -27.36 -10.88
N VAL A 29 -14.02 -28.62 -11.03
CA VAL A 29 -14.97 -29.73 -11.13
C VAL A 29 -15.28 -30.23 -9.73
N ILE A 30 -16.54 -30.08 -9.34
CA ILE A 30 -17.04 -30.59 -8.06
C ILE A 30 -17.72 -31.93 -8.32
N THR A 31 -17.23 -32.98 -7.66
CA THR A 31 -17.79 -34.32 -7.71
C THR A 31 -18.21 -34.78 -6.32
N VAL A 32 -19.24 -35.61 -6.29
CA VAL A 32 -19.85 -36.14 -5.07
C VAL A 32 -19.54 -37.63 -5.00
N ASP A 33 -18.89 -38.06 -3.93
CA ASP A 33 -18.53 -39.46 -3.68
C ASP A 33 -19.38 -40.01 -2.53
N GLY A 34 -20.42 -40.78 -2.89
CA GLY A 34 -21.41 -41.36 -1.98
C GLY A 34 -22.71 -40.57 -1.83
N ASN A 35 -23.74 -41.21 -1.29
CA ASN A 35 -25.06 -40.57 -1.11
C ASN A 35 -25.07 -39.61 0.09
N HIS A 36 -25.52 -38.38 -0.16
CA HIS A 36 -25.76 -37.37 0.86
C HIS A 36 -27.24 -37.35 1.25
N CYS A 37 -27.52 -37.40 2.55
CA CYS A 37 -28.86 -37.33 3.13
C CYS A 37 -29.27 -35.90 3.53
N HIS A 38 -28.54 -34.89 3.02
CA HIS A 38 -28.73 -33.48 3.36
C HIS A 38 -28.38 -32.60 2.15
N VAL A 39 -28.84 -31.36 2.16
CA VAL A 39 -28.45 -30.34 1.17
C VAL A 39 -26.95 -30.09 1.30
N LEU A 40 -26.21 -30.21 0.20
CA LEU A 40 -24.76 -30.01 0.16
C LEU A 40 -24.41 -28.62 0.69
N GLY A 41 -23.33 -28.52 1.49
CA GLY A 41 -23.01 -27.34 2.31
C GLY A 41 -23.07 -25.99 1.60
N SER A 42 -23.24 -24.90 2.36
CA SER A 42 -23.30 -23.54 1.81
C SER A 42 -21.93 -23.09 1.30
N ALA A 43 -21.88 -22.01 0.51
CA ALA A 43 -20.62 -21.42 0.08
C ALA A 43 -19.71 -21.05 1.28
N GLU A 44 -20.28 -20.77 2.46
CA GLU A 44 -19.50 -20.52 3.68
C GLU A 44 -18.77 -21.77 4.20
N ASP A 45 -19.27 -22.98 3.93
CA ASP A 45 -18.65 -24.22 4.40
C ASP A 45 -17.32 -24.53 3.66
N LEU A 46 -17.09 -23.91 2.49
CA LEU A 46 -15.88 -24.07 1.66
C LEU A 46 -14.63 -23.42 2.26
N GLN A 47 -14.77 -22.38 3.08
CA GLN A 47 -13.61 -21.70 3.70
C GLN A 47 -12.80 -22.62 4.61
N TYR A 48 -13.43 -23.71 5.06
CA TYR A 48 -12.84 -24.72 5.93
C TYR A 48 -12.29 -25.93 5.17
N LEU A 49 -12.39 -25.98 3.83
CA LEU A 49 -11.77 -27.04 3.04
C LEU A 49 -10.25 -26.83 3.01
N SER A 50 -9.53 -27.77 3.60
CA SER A 50 -8.07 -27.84 3.56
C SER A 50 -7.62 -28.03 2.11
N MET A 51 -6.81 -27.11 1.60
CA MET A 51 -6.22 -27.24 0.27
C MET A 51 -4.81 -27.81 0.39
N SER A 52 -4.51 -28.87 -0.37
CA SER A 52 -3.14 -29.38 -0.47
C SER A 52 -2.31 -28.42 -1.32
N ALA A 53 -1.26 -27.84 -0.73
CA ALA A 53 -0.40 -26.84 -1.37
C ALA A 53 0.46 -27.40 -2.51
N ASP A 54 0.71 -28.71 -2.51
CA ASP A 54 1.69 -29.41 -3.37
C ASP A 54 1.38 -29.41 -4.88
N ARG A 55 0.32 -28.70 -5.33
CA ARG A 55 -0.11 -28.67 -6.74
C ARG A 55 -0.41 -27.28 -7.27
N LEU A 56 -0.13 -26.22 -6.52
CA LEU A 56 -0.23 -24.84 -6.99
C LEU A 56 0.99 -24.52 -7.85
N GLN A 57 0.81 -24.04 -9.08
CA GLN A 57 1.94 -23.50 -9.82
C GLN A 57 2.39 -22.14 -9.30
N GLU A 58 3.66 -21.87 -9.55
CA GLU A 58 4.30 -20.58 -9.44
C GLU A 58 3.46 -19.53 -10.17
N GLY A 59 2.81 -18.65 -9.40
CA GLY A 59 1.91 -17.60 -9.92
C GLY A 59 0.47 -17.65 -9.37
N TYR A 60 -0.01 -18.80 -8.90
CA TYR A 60 -1.35 -18.92 -8.33
C TYR A 60 -1.30 -19.31 -6.85
N ASN A 61 -1.66 -18.36 -5.98
CA ASN A 61 -1.72 -18.63 -4.55
C ASN A 61 -3.02 -19.36 -4.16
N THR A 62 -3.02 -19.98 -2.99
CA THR A 62 -4.14 -20.70 -2.36
C THR A 62 -5.45 -19.90 -2.37
N ARG A 63 -5.39 -18.58 -2.39
CA ARG A 63 -6.56 -17.69 -2.36
C ARG A 63 -7.28 -17.65 -3.70
N SER A 64 -6.56 -17.61 -4.82
CA SER A 64 -7.14 -17.58 -6.18
C SER A 64 -7.92 -18.86 -6.47
N VAL A 65 -7.38 -20.01 -6.10
CA VAL A 65 -8.05 -21.31 -6.28
C VAL A 65 -9.30 -21.40 -5.39
N ARG A 66 -9.23 -20.93 -4.14
CA ARG A 66 -10.40 -20.87 -3.25
C ARG A 66 -11.51 -20.01 -3.85
N PHE A 67 -11.17 -18.89 -4.48
CA PHE A 67 -12.12 -18.02 -5.15
C PHE A 67 -12.84 -18.72 -6.33
N ALA A 68 -12.10 -19.45 -7.17
CA ALA A 68 -12.69 -20.23 -8.26
C ALA A 68 -13.66 -21.32 -7.73
N MET A 69 -13.31 -21.98 -6.62
CA MET A 69 -14.19 -22.97 -5.96
C MET A 69 -15.50 -22.36 -5.46
N HIS A 70 -15.45 -21.18 -4.82
CA HIS A 70 -16.66 -20.47 -4.39
C HIS A 70 -17.55 -20.05 -5.56
N ARG A 71 -16.95 -19.68 -6.70
CA ARG A 71 -17.67 -19.29 -7.92
C ARG A 71 -18.44 -20.48 -8.52
N ALA A 72 -17.78 -21.63 -8.66
CA ALA A 72 -18.37 -22.86 -9.21
C ALA A 72 -19.50 -23.43 -8.33
N PHE A 73 -19.37 -23.33 -7.00
CA PHE A 73 -20.41 -23.80 -6.08
C PHE A 73 -21.67 -22.92 -6.13
N ARG A 74 -21.51 -21.61 -6.37
CA ARG A 74 -22.65 -20.69 -6.55
C ARG A 74 -23.38 -20.91 -7.86
N SER A 75 -22.66 -21.13 -8.96
CA SER A 75 -23.31 -21.46 -10.24
C SER A 75 -24.12 -22.75 -10.16
N HIS A 76 -23.75 -23.66 -9.26
CA HIS A 76 -24.51 -24.88 -8.98
C HIS A 76 -25.71 -24.68 -8.05
N ASN A 77 -25.67 -23.71 -7.12
CA ASN A 77 -26.63 -23.68 -6.01
C ASN A 77 -27.79 -22.69 -6.14
N GLU A 78 -27.74 -21.56 -6.85
CA GLU A 78 -28.95 -20.75 -7.12
C GLU A 78 -28.69 -19.49 -7.95
N ALA A 79 -29.68 -19.15 -8.79
CA ALA A 79 -29.86 -17.82 -9.34
C ALA A 79 -29.97 -16.79 -8.20
N SER A 80 -29.41 -15.59 -8.43
CA SER A 80 -29.76 -14.36 -7.71
C SER A 80 -29.29 -14.21 -6.25
N THR A 81 -27.98 -14.11 -6.02
CA THR A 81 -27.44 -13.17 -5.01
C THR A 81 -26.05 -12.68 -5.41
N SER A 82 -25.96 -11.47 -5.97
CA SER A 82 -24.69 -10.81 -6.23
C SER A 82 -24.07 -10.33 -4.92
N ILE A 83 -23.19 -11.14 -4.32
CA ILE A 83 -22.26 -10.61 -3.33
C ILE A 83 -21.30 -9.68 -4.08
N PRO A 84 -21.13 -8.41 -3.66
CA PRO A 84 -20.25 -7.49 -4.35
C PRO A 84 -18.86 -8.11 -4.46
N HIS A 85 -18.28 -8.06 -5.65
CA HIS A 85 -16.93 -8.53 -5.90
C HIS A 85 -15.95 -7.79 -4.97
N ARG A 86 -14.81 -8.39 -4.61
CA ARG A 86 -13.78 -7.66 -3.84
C ARG A 86 -13.37 -6.36 -4.54
N ASP A 87 -13.36 -6.36 -5.87
CA ASP A 87 -13.07 -5.18 -6.70
C ASP A 87 -14.17 -4.10 -6.62
N ASN A 88 -15.32 -4.40 -6.00
CA ASN A 88 -16.34 -3.41 -5.66
C ASN A 88 -16.13 -2.81 -4.27
N PHE A 89 -15.16 -3.30 -3.48
CA PHE A 89 -14.77 -2.72 -2.19
C PHE A 89 -13.44 -2.00 -2.33
N ILE A 90 -13.47 -0.69 -2.08
CA ILE A 90 -12.25 0.11 -1.98
C ILE A 90 -11.55 -0.24 -0.67
N HIS A 91 -10.40 -0.93 -0.72
CA HIS A 91 -9.60 -1.16 0.48
C HIS A 91 -8.73 0.07 0.80
N SER A 92 -8.41 0.26 2.08
CA SER A 92 -7.48 1.32 2.51
C SER A 92 -6.13 1.26 1.80
N GLU A 93 -5.66 0.05 1.48
CA GLU A 93 -4.44 -0.16 0.68
C GLU A 93 -4.59 0.32 -0.76
N ASP A 94 -5.77 0.16 -1.38
CA ASP A 94 -6.03 0.66 -2.73
C ASP A 94 -6.06 2.19 -2.73
N VAL A 95 -6.70 2.81 -1.73
CA VAL A 95 -6.66 4.27 -1.52
C VAL A 95 -5.24 4.75 -1.32
N TYR A 96 -4.45 4.08 -0.47
CA TYR A 96 -3.06 4.42 -0.22
C TYR A 96 -2.20 4.29 -1.48
N ASN A 97 -2.38 3.23 -2.26
CA ASN A 97 -1.68 3.03 -3.54
C ASN A 97 -2.05 4.09 -4.57
N ILE A 98 -3.33 4.44 -4.69
CA ILE A 98 -3.79 5.52 -5.58
C ILE A 98 -3.21 6.85 -5.13
N PHE A 99 -3.31 7.17 -3.85
CA PHE A 99 -2.76 8.38 -3.26
C PHE A 99 -1.25 8.46 -3.53
N ARG A 100 -0.50 7.40 -3.24
CA ARG A 100 0.94 7.32 -3.52
C ARG A 100 1.24 7.55 -4.99
N LYS A 101 0.52 6.90 -5.91
CA LYS A 101 0.72 7.09 -7.36
C LYS A 101 0.42 8.52 -7.82
N VAL A 102 -0.63 9.14 -7.28
CA VAL A 102 -0.98 10.54 -7.57
C VAL A 102 0.11 11.47 -7.05
N PHE A 103 0.56 11.28 -5.82
CA PHE A 103 1.62 12.08 -5.20
C PHE A 103 2.95 11.87 -5.89
N GLU A 104 3.35 10.65 -6.20
CA GLU A 104 4.55 10.37 -6.99
C GLU A 104 4.50 11.10 -8.33
N ARG A 105 3.38 11.05 -9.06
CA ARG A 105 3.25 11.81 -10.32
C ARG A 105 3.29 13.33 -10.14
N ALA A 106 2.73 13.84 -9.04
CA ALA A 106 2.67 15.28 -8.78
C ALA A 106 4.02 15.85 -8.30
N TYR A 107 4.76 15.08 -7.50
CA TYR A 107 5.95 15.55 -6.79
C TYR A 107 7.26 15.00 -7.35
N LYS A 108 7.26 13.91 -8.11
CA LYS A 108 8.46 13.39 -8.78
C LYS A 108 8.64 14.12 -10.11
N ARG A 109 9.63 15.02 -10.17
CA ARG A 109 9.99 15.76 -11.39
C ARG A 109 11.03 15.03 -12.25
N HIS A 110 11.70 14.02 -11.69
CA HIS A 110 12.71 13.21 -12.38
C HIS A 110 12.87 11.84 -11.69
N ASP A 111 13.38 10.83 -12.41
CA ASP A 111 13.61 9.48 -11.87
C ASP A 111 14.72 9.42 -10.83
N ASP A 112 15.84 10.07 -11.10
CA ASP A 112 16.85 10.36 -10.08
C ASP A 112 16.34 11.40 -9.07
N GLN A 113 16.36 11.02 -7.79
CA GLN A 113 15.84 11.85 -6.70
C GLN A 113 16.62 13.16 -6.52
N LYS A 114 17.95 13.14 -6.66
CA LYS A 114 18.78 14.34 -6.52
C LYS A 114 18.46 15.37 -7.61
N THR A 115 18.22 14.89 -8.83
CA THR A 115 17.80 15.71 -9.97
C THR A 115 16.37 16.22 -9.78
N SER A 116 15.45 15.38 -9.28
CA SER A 116 14.08 15.79 -8.98
C SER A 116 14.03 16.92 -7.95
N VAL A 117 14.83 16.84 -6.88
CA VAL A 117 14.95 17.90 -5.87
C VAL A 117 15.53 19.17 -6.49
N LYS A 118 16.58 19.10 -7.31
CA LYS A 118 17.11 20.27 -8.02
C LYS A 118 16.03 20.97 -8.85
N HIS A 119 15.17 20.24 -9.56
CA HIS A 119 14.06 20.84 -10.30
C HIS A 119 13.03 21.54 -9.40
N TRP A 120 12.79 21.02 -8.20
CA TRP A 120 11.94 21.71 -7.22
C TRP A 120 12.58 22.97 -6.68
N LEU A 121 13.87 22.92 -6.32
CA LEU A 121 14.60 24.08 -5.82
C LEU A 121 14.64 25.20 -6.85
N ASN A 122 14.97 24.89 -8.12
CA ASN A 122 14.90 25.87 -9.21
C ASN A 122 13.49 26.45 -9.37
N HIS A 123 12.45 25.64 -9.22
CA HIS A 123 11.08 26.12 -9.27
C HIS A 123 10.74 27.06 -8.09
N LEU A 124 11.21 26.75 -6.88
CA LEU A 124 11.02 27.59 -5.71
C LEU A 124 11.73 28.95 -5.87
N GLU A 125 12.92 28.97 -6.46
CA GLU A 125 13.61 30.24 -6.82
C GLU A 125 12.73 31.10 -7.74
N THR A 126 12.09 30.52 -8.76
CA THR A 126 11.14 31.26 -9.63
C THR A 126 9.92 31.81 -8.88
N LYS A 127 9.65 31.31 -7.67
CA LYS A 127 8.59 31.76 -6.77
C LYS A 127 9.09 32.69 -5.67
N ASN A 128 10.30 33.24 -5.80
CA ASN A 128 10.92 34.13 -4.84
C ASN A 128 11.18 33.48 -3.47
N TYR A 129 11.51 32.19 -3.46
CA TYR A 129 12.04 31.52 -2.28
C TYR A 129 13.54 31.70 -2.24
N ASN A 130 14.08 31.80 -1.03
CA ASN A 130 15.50 31.63 -0.77
C ASN A 130 15.81 30.15 -0.83
N VAL A 131 16.80 29.78 -1.63
CA VAL A 131 17.23 28.40 -1.85
C VAL A 131 18.72 28.30 -1.59
N PHE A 132 19.12 27.17 -1.01
CA PHE A 132 20.50 26.81 -0.75
C PHE A 132 20.77 25.42 -1.33
N ILE A 133 21.88 25.29 -2.07
CA ILE A 133 22.39 24.01 -2.55
C ILE A 133 23.86 23.97 -2.17
N ASP A 134 24.27 22.94 -1.44
CA ASP A 134 25.67 22.78 -1.05
C ASP A 134 26.57 22.51 -2.26
N ASN A 135 27.82 22.97 -2.19
CA ASN A 135 28.77 22.80 -3.29
C ASN A 135 29.03 21.31 -3.59
N ASP A 136 28.99 20.45 -2.57
CA ASP A 136 29.13 19.01 -2.69
C ASP A 136 27.78 18.28 -2.65
N TYR A 137 26.70 18.91 -3.15
CA TYR A 137 25.37 18.31 -3.23
C TYR A 137 25.36 16.90 -3.87
N GLY A 138 26.27 16.67 -4.81
CA GLY A 138 26.48 15.37 -5.44
C GLY A 138 26.80 14.25 -4.44
N SER A 139 27.55 14.54 -3.39
CA SER A 139 27.94 13.57 -2.36
C SER A 139 27.11 13.74 -1.08
N SER A 140 27.01 14.97 -0.56
CA SER A 140 26.37 15.30 0.72
C SER A 140 24.83 15.31 0.68
N PHE A 141 24.25 15.44 -0.52
CA PHE A 141 22.82 15.65 -0.76
C PHE A 141 22.23 16.71 0.19
N THR A 142 22.93 17.84 0.30
CA THR A 142 22.60 18.92 1.24
C THR A 142 21.98 20.11 0.51
N PHE A 143 20.79 20.51 0.94
CA PHE A 143 20.06 21.64 0.37
C PHE A 143 19.09 22.23 1.38
N GLY A 144 18.67 23.47 1.17
CA GLY A 144 17.67 24.12 1.99
C GLY A 144 16.81 25.09 1.20
N PHE A 145 15.66 25.44 1.78
CA PHE A 145 14.78 26.44 1.19
C PHE A 145 13.96 27.15 2.28
N CYS A 146 13.57 28.39 1.99
CA CYS A 146 12.80 29.25 2.87
C CYS A 146 12.02 30.25 2.03
N SER A 147 10.72 30.40 2.26
CA SER A 147 9.92 31.43 1.58
C SER A 147 10.35 32.85 2.01
N ALA A 148 10.07 33.86 1.18
CA ALA A 148 10.33 35.26 1.56
C ALA A 148 9.64 35.67 2.86
N TRP A 149 8.42 35.17 3.11
CA TRP A 149 7.69 35.40 4.36
C TRP A 149 8.39 34.74 5.56
N GLN A 150 8.80 33.48 5.45
CA GLN A 150 9.56 32.80 6.50
C GLN A 150 10.90 33.49 6.79
N ALA A 151 11.57 33.99 5.76
CA ALA A 151 12.82 34.74 5.92
C ALA A 151 12.60 36.07 6.65
N SER A 152 11.48 36.76 6.37
CA SER A 152 11.10 37.99 7.07
C SER A 152 10.83 37.71 8.55
N LEU A 153 10.09 36.63 8.84
CA LEU A 153 9.87 36.20 10.22
C LEU A 153 11.17 35.84 10.95
N LEU A 154 12.09 35.17 10.28
CA LEU A 154 13.39 34.80 10.85
C LEU A 154 14.25 36.04 11.14
N ALA A 155 14.14 37.10 10.34
CA ALA A 155 14.88 38.35 10.57
C ALA A 155 14.40 39.13 11.80
N GLU A 156 13.14 38.95 12.20
CA GLU A 156 12.50 39.67 13.31
C GLU A 156 12.50 38.87 14.62
N THR A 157 12.71 37.56 14.56
CA THR A 157 12.69 36.69 15.75
C THR A 157 13.94 36.91 16.63
N GLN A 158 13.75 36.86 17.95
CA GLN A 158 14.87 36.86 18.92
C GLN A 158 15.19 35.46 19.42
N ASP A 159 14.16 34.62 19.53
CA ASP A 159 14.27 33.25 20.00
C ASP A 159 14.00 32.27 18.87
N LEU A 160 14.84 31.24 18.78
CA LEU A 160 14.69 30.14 17.83
C LEU A 160 15.03 28.82 18.51
N SER A 161 14.41 27.76 18.00
CA SER A 161 14.74 26.38 18.34
C SER A 161 15.10 25.63 17.07
N LEU A 162 16.05 24.72 17.15
CA LEU A 162 16.41 23.83 16.06
C LEU A 162 15.72 22.49 16.31
N ASP A 163 14.87 22.07 15.36
CA ASP A 163 14.31 20.73 15.32
C ASP A 163 15.03 19.88 14.27
N ALA A 164 15.32 18.63 14.63
CA ALA A 164 15.94 17.66 13.73
C ALA A 164 15.01 16.46 13.58
N THR A 165 14.40 16.32 12.41
CA THR A 165 13.53 15.20 12.10
C THR A 165 14.32 14.12 11.35
N HIS A 166 14.40 12.94 11.97
CA HIS A 166 15.01 11.74 11.38
C HIS A 166 13.97 10.91 10.60
N ASN A 167 14.45 10.02 9.72
CA ASN A 167 13.61 9.07 8.97
C ASN A 167 12.49 9.72 8.12
N THR A 168 12.73 10.93 7.63
CA THR A 168 11.80 11.70 6.79
C THR A 168 11.79 11.25 5.33
N THR A 169 12.81 10.49 4.92
CA THR A 169 13.01 10.07 3.53
C THR A 169 13.47 8.61 3.47
N ALA A 170 13.57 8.06 2.25
CA ALA A 170 14.18 6.75 2.02
C ALA A 170 15.70 6.73 2.26
N PHE A 171 16.33 7.90 2.49
CA PHE A 171 17.75 7.97 2.78
C PHE A 171 18.01 7.65 4.25
N LYS A 172 18.77 6.58 4.49
CA LYS A 172 19.10 6.07 5.83
C LYS A 172 19.71 7.13 6.75
N ASP A 173 20.51 8.04 6.19
CA ASP A 173 21.17 9.11 6.92
C ASP A 173 20.55 10.49 6.64
N GLY A 174 19.35 10.52 6.05
CA GLY A 174 18.62 11.75 5.78
C GLY A 174 18.15 12.44 7.06
N LEU A 175 18.58 13.69 7.23
CA LEU A 175 18.22 14.58 8.33
C LEU A 175 17.52 15.81 7.75
N LEU A 176 16.33 16.11 8.28
CA LEU A 176 15.65 17.37 8.02
C LEU A 176 15.76 18.26 9.25
N TYR A 177 16.56 19.31 9.15
CA TYR A 177 16.63 20.38 10.11
C TYR A 177 15.59 21.44 9.78
N THR A 178 14.90 21.90 10.82
CA THR A 178 13.95 23.01 10.72
C THR A 178 14.22 23.98 11.85
N LEU A 179 14.39 25.27 11.53
CA LEU A 179 14.33 26.29 12.57
C LEU A 179 12.86 26.55 12.90
N VAL A 180 12.53 26.55 14.18
CA VAL A 180 11.18 26.82 14.68
C VAL A 180 11.24 28.05 15.56
N ILE A 181 10.46 29.06 15.19
CA ILE A 181 10.35 30.33 15.90
C ILE A 181 9.00 30.41 16.60
N ARG A 182 8.87 31.29 17.59
CA ARG A 182 7.58 31.58 18.21
C ARG A 182 6.80 32.57 17.34
N HIS A 183 5.65 32.15 16.80
CA HIS A 183 4.78 33.05 16.03
C HIS A 183 4.21 34.13 16.95
N ALA A 184 4.36 35.39 16.58
CA ALA A 184 4.03 36.52 17.45
C ALA A 184 2.54 36.59 17.83
N GLU A 185 1.64 36.24 16.91
CA GLU A 185 0.19 36.36 17.12
C GLU A 185 -0.41 35.16 17.87
N THR A 186 0.03 33.96 17.53
CA THR A 186 -0.57 32.71 18.02
C THR A 186 0.21 32.09 19.19
N GLY A 187 1.46 32.53 19.40
CA GLY A 187 2.38 31.95 20.37
C GLY A 187 2.85 30.53 20.05
N THR A 188 2.44 29.96 18.91
CA THR A 188 2.79 28.59 18.48
C THR A 188 4.16 28.55 17.80
N GLY A 189 4.78 27.37 17.77
CA GLY A 189 5.97 27.14 16.95
C GLY A 189 5.65 27.25 15.47
N SER A 190 6.39 28.07 14.73
CA SER A 190 6.29 28.20 13.28
C SER A 190 7.61 27.76 12.63
N PRO A 191 7.59 26.74 11.75
CA PRO A 191 8.78 26.34 11.02
C PRO A 191 9.13 27.39 9.96
N VAL A 192 10.41 27.79 9.92
CA VAL A 192 10.92 28.83 9.02
C VAL A 192 11.80 28.24 7.92
N PRO A 193 13.15 28.21 7.93
CA PRO A 193 13.86 27.44 6.90
C PRO A 193 13.80 25.94 7.15
N PHE A 194 13.75 25.20 6.06
CA PHE A 194 13.99 23.76 6.00
C PHE A 194 15.37 23.51 5.39
N LEU A 195 16.16 22.66 6.03
CA LEU A 195 17.48 22.23 5.56
C LEU A 195 17.56 20.71 5.62
N PHE A 196 17.82 20.08 4.49
CA PHE A 196 18.02 18.65 4.39
C PHE A 196 19.51 18.34 4.16
N THR A 197 20.00 17.27 4.78
CA THR A 197 21.34 16.73 4.51
C THR A 197 21.38 15.23 4.70
N THR A 198 22.29 14.55 4.00
CA THR A 198 22.68 13.16 4.32
C THR A 198 24.06 13.06 4.97
N ASN A 199 24.70 14.21 5.21
CA ASN A 199 25.95 14.28 5.93
C ASN A 199 25.66 14.34 7.43
N ARG A 200 26.29 13.44 8.19
CA ARG A 200 26.15 13.35 9.65
C ARG A 200 27.37 13.91 10.34
#